data_AF-A0A837I199-F1
#
_entry.id   AF-A0A837I199-F1
#
_cell.length_a   1.000
_cell.length_b   1.000
_cell.length_c   1.000
_cell.angle_alpha   90.00
_cell.angle_beta   90.00
_cell.angle_gamma   90.00
#
_symmetry.space_group_name_H-M   'P 1'
#
loop_
_entity.id
_entity.type
_entity.pdbx_description
1 polymer ?
#
loop_
_entity_poly.entity_id
_entity_poly.type
_entity_poly.pdbx_seq_one_letter_code
_entity_poly.pdbx_strand_id
1 'polypeptide(L)'
;MQNEIKIFCSEEWKDYELLDTGEGEKLERFGKYVFVRPYEDAVWPKTLKNEWEKIEGKFWSSRKGAKPGWQMSKAVFDKWEMEYRGIKFLAMPTPFRHLGFFPEQASHWDFIEKKSIKL
;
A
#
# COMPACT_ATOMS: atom_id res chain seq x y z
N MET A 1 0.13 -30.07 21.13
CA MET A 1 0.98 -28.94 20.73
C MET A 1 0.08 -27.73 20.60
N GLN A 2 0.29 -26.70 21.39
CA GLN A 2 -0.48 -25.46 21.31
C GLN A 2 0.02 -24.67 20.11
N ASN A 3 -0.85 -24.36 19.15
CA ASN A 3 -0.49 -23.51 18.03
C ASN A 3 -0.31 -22.08 18.53
N GLU A 4 0.93 -21.62 18.61
CA GLU A 4 1.27 -20.24 18.91
C GLU A 4 1.13 -19.40 17.63
N ILE A 5 0.20 -18.43 17.64
CA ILE A 5 0.05 -17.49 16.54
C ILE A 5 1.16 -16.45 16.65
N LYS A 6 1.97 -16.32 15.59
CA LYS A 6 3.02 -15.30 15.49
C LYS A 6 2.55 -14.18 14.57
N ILE A 7 2.72 -12.95 15.03
CA ILE A 7 2.41 -11.73 14.27
C ILE A 7 3.74 -11.12 13.80
N PHE A 8 3.82 -10.77 12.53
CA PHE A 8 4.97 -10.10 11.94
C PHE A 8 4.55 -8.72 11.45
N CYS A 9 5.32 -7.70 11.80
CA CYS A 9 5.08 -6.31 11.44
C CYS A 9 6.33 -5.73 10.78
N SER A 10 6.13 -4.75 9.90
CA SER A 10 7.20 -4.02 9.22
C SER A 10 7.20 -2.58 9.74
N GLU A 11 7.88 -2.35 10.86
CA GLU A 11 7.80 -1.08 11.60
C GLU A 11 8.71 0.02 11.03
N GLU A 12 9.64 -0.33 10.14
CA GLU A 12 10.69 0.57 9.64
C GLU A 12 10.32 1.30 8.33
N TRP A 13 9.07 1.21 7.89
CA TRP A 13 8.62 1.94 6.71
C TRP A 13 8.64 3.45 6.95
N LYS A 14 9.35 4.17 6.07
CA LYS A 14 9.30 5.64 5.99
C LYS A 14 8.49 6.10 4.77
N ASP A 15 8.72 5.43 3.66
CA ASP A 15 8.08 5.77 2.40
C ASP A 15 6.69 5.15 2.25
N TYR A 16 6.32 4.13 3.03
CA TYR A 16 4.97 3.58 3.03
C TYR A 16 4.25 3.85 4.35
N GLU A 17 2.94 4.10 4.27
CA GLU A 17 2.08 4.21 5.45
C GLU A 17 0.64 3.84 5.10
N LEU A 18 0.00 3.02 5.95
CA LEU A 18 -1.44 2.83 5.93
C LEU A 18 -2.06 3.91 6.80
N LEU A 19 -2.70 4.91 6.18
CA LEU A 19 -3.21 6.10 6.86
C LEU A 19 -4.57 5.84 7.51
N ASP A 20 -5.49 5.21 6.78
CA ASP A 20 -6.85 4.92 7.26
C ASP A 20 -7.47 3.75 6.49
N THR A 21 -8.48 3.14 7.09
CA THR A 21 -9.30 2.10 6.46
C THR A 21 -10.75 2.29 6.85
N GLY A 22 -11.66 1.96 5.95
CA GLY A 22 -13.09 1.95 6.23
C GLY A 22 -13.94 1.97 4.98
N GLU A 23 -15.21 1.58 5.14
CA GLU A 23 -16.22 1.54 4.09
C GLU A 23 -15.79 0.75 2.83
N GLY A 24 -15.02 -0.33 3.03
CA GLY A 24 -14.50 -1.17 1.97
C GLY A 24 -13.30 -0.59 1.21
N GLU A 25 -12.65 0.44 1.77
CA GLU A 25 -11.50 1.12 1.17
C GLU A 25 -10.34 1.25 2.16
N LYS A 26 -9.14 1.44 1.62
CA LYS A 26 -7.94 1.83 2.36
C LYS A 26 -7.29 3.05 1.74
N LEU A 27 -6.76 3.90 2.61
CA LEU A 27 -6.01 5.11 2.29
C LEU A 27 -4.54 4.87 2.62
N GLU A 28 -3.67 4.92 1.63
CA GLU A 28 -2.27 4.55 1.76
C GLU A 28 -1.37 5.62 1.15
N ARG A 29 -0.26 5.92 1.83
CA ARG A 29 0.82 6.77 1.31
C ARG A 29 1.93 5.90 0.74
N PHE A 30 2.36 6.26 -0.47
CA PHE A 30 3.49 5.69 -1.18
C PHE A 30 4.43 6.83 -1.59
N GLY A 31 5.47 7.05 -0.80
CA GLY A 31 6.40 8.16 -0.88
C GLY A 31 5.66 9.45 -0.56
N LYS A 32 5.54 10.30 -1.58
CA LYS A 32 4.84 11.59 -1.51
C LYS A 32 3.39 11.53 -2.01
N TYR A 33 2.93 10.38 -2.50
CA TYR A 33 1.61 10.24 -3.11
C TYR A 33 0.68 9.43 -2.21
N VAL A 34 -0.59 9.80 -2.19
CA VAL A 34 -1.64 9.15 -1.42
C VAL A 34 -2.66 8.53 -2.36
N PHE A 35 -3.00 7.26 -2.10
CA PHE A 35 -3.88 6.48 -2.95
C PHE A 35 -5.04 5.89 -2.15
N VAL A 36 -6.20 5.82 -2.80
CA VAL A 36 -7.37 5.07 -2.32
C VAL A 36 -7.51 3.78 -3.11
N ARG A 37 -7.59 2.66 -2.40
CA ARG A 37 -7.74 1.34 -3.01
C ARG A 37 -8.87 0.55 -2.35
N PRO A 38 -9.51 -0.39 -3.07
CA PRO A 38 -10.46 -1.32 -2.46
C PRO A 38 -9.79 -2.16 -1.38
N TYR A 39 -10.49 -2.32 -0.27
CA TYR A 39 -10.12 -3.21 0.83
C TYR A 39 -11.40 -3.74 1.48
N GLU A 40 -11.88 -4.86 0.94
CA GLU A 40 -13.24 -5.35 1.15
C GLU A 40 -13.54 -5.70 2.63
N ASP A 41 -12.51 -6.04 3.40
CA ASP A 41 -12.63 -6.41 4.81
C ASP A 41 -12.78 -5.21 5.76
N ALA A 42 -12.51 -3.98 5.29
CA ALA A 42 -12.66 -2.77 6.08
C ALA A 42 -14.12 -2.30 6.18
N VAL A 43 -14.95 -3.10 6.83
CA VAL A 43 -16.40 -2.87 6.98
C VAL A 43 -16.76 -1.78 8.00
N TRP A 44 -15.77 -1.26 8.72
CA TRP A 44 -15.95 -0.18 9.70
C TRP A 44 -15.96 1.21 9.03
N PRO A 45 -16.44 2.26 9.71
CA PRO A 45 -16.40 3.63 9.19
C PRO A 45 -14.97 4.15 9.05
N LYS A 46 -14.76 5.04 8.08
CA LYS A 46 -13.52 5.82 7.94
C LYS A 46 -13.34 6.75 9.14
N THR A 47 -12.10 6.92 9.58
CA THR A 47 -11.78 7.71 10.78
C THR A 47 -11.24 9.09 10.43
N LEU A 48 -10.47 9.17 9.35
CA LEU A 48 -9.98 10.43 8.80
C LEU A 48 -11.06 11.09 7.96
N LYS A 49 -11.07 12.43 7.93
CA LYS A 49 -12.12 13.20 7.25
C LYS A 49 -11.61 13.81 5.96
N ASN A 50 -10.60 14.67 6.05
CA ASN A 50 -10.15 15.51 4.94
C ASN A 50 -9.11 14.79 4.06
N GLU A 51 -8.48 13.76 4.61
CA GLU A 51 -7.35 13.05 4.00
C GLU A 51 -7.81 12.18 2.83
N TRP A 52 -9.04 11.67 2.87
CA TRP A 52 -9.65 10.90 1.78
C TRP A 52 -9.91 11.74 0.52
N GLU A 53 -9.95 13.07 0.63
CA GLU A 53 -10.10 13.98 -0.50
C GLU A 53 -8.74 14.44 -1.06
N LYS A 54 -7.67 14.36 -0.25
CA LYS A 54 -6.30 14.76 -0.59
C LYS A 54 -5.53 13.57 -1.16
N ILE A 55 -6.00 13.08 -2.31
CA ILE A 55 -5.47 11.86 -2.94
C ILE A 55 -4.96 12.14 -4.35
N GLU A 56 -3.92 11.42 -4.73
CA GLU A 56 -3.34 11.47 -6.06
C GLU A 56 -3.93 10.43 -7.00
N GLY A 57 -4.51 9.36 -6.47
CA GLY A 57 -5.18 8.38 -7.29
C GLY A 57 -6.16 7.50 -6.53
N LYS A 58 -7.21 7.09 -7.22
CA LYS A 58 -8.19 6.12 -6.72
C LYS A 58 -8.30 4.97 -7.71
N PHE A 59 -8.16 3.74 -7.21
CA PHE A 59 -8.47 2.55 -8.00
C PHE A 59 -9.94 2.20 -7.81
N TRP A 60 -10.69 2.18 -8.91
CA TRP A 60 -12.10 1.80 -8.88
C TRP A 60 -12.24 0.32 -9.25
N SER A 61 -12.90 -0.45 -8.39
CA SER A 61 -13.45 -1.75 -8.76
C SER A 61 -14.76 -1.53 -9.52
N SER A 62 -14.97 -2.29 -10.59
CA SER A 62 -16.17 -2.19 -11.44
C SER A 62 -17.46 -2.28 -10.61
N ARG A 63 -18.15 -1.15 -10.42
CA ARG A 63 -19.60 -1.15 -10.18
C ARG A 63 -20.28 -1.20 -11.55
N LYS A 64 -21.15 -2.21 -11.75
CA LYS A 64 -21.99 -2.49 -12.95
C LYS A 64 -21.76 -1.53 -14.14
N GLY A 65 -20.85 -1.91 -15.06
CA GLY A 65 -20.76 -1.33 -16.41
C GLY A 65 -19.46 -0.61 -16.78
N ALA A 66 -18.58 -0.30 -15.83
CA ALA A 66 -17.28 0.33 -16.10
C ALA A 66 -16.11 -0.65 -15.90
N LYS A 67 -15.08 -0.59 -16.76
CA LYS A 67 -13.85 -1.36 -16.54
C LYS A 67 -13.15 -0.85 -15.27
N PRO A 68 -12.64 -1.74 -14.40
CA PRO A 68 -11.84 -1.32 -13.26
C PRO A 68 -10.58 -0.60 -13.74
N GLY A 69 -10.13 0.39 -12.98
CA GLY A 69 -8.97 1.17 -13.36
C GLY A 69 -8.65 2.31 -12.41
N TRP A 70 -7.49 2.93 -12.67
CA TRP A 70 -7.00 4.08 -11.94
C TRP A 70 -7.63 5.38 -12.45
N GLN A 71 -8.14 6.18 -11.52
CA GLN A 71 -8.40 7.60 -11.73
C GLN A 71 -7.29 8.38 -11.04
N MET A 72 -6.38 8.94 -11.82
CA MET A 72 -5.16 9.61 -11.33
C MET A 72 -5.24 11.12 -11.51
N SER A 73 -4.63 11.85 -10.58
CA SER A 73 -4.26 13.25 -10.76
C SER A 73 -3.17 13.36 -11.84
N LYS A 74 -3.18 14.46 -12.60
CA LYS A 74 -2.12 14.76 -13.60
C LYS A 74 -0.75 15.01 -12.96
N ALA A 75 -0.70 15.20 -11.64
CA ALA A 75 0.53 15.46 -10.90
C ALA A 75 1.37 14.20 -10.59
N VAL A 76 0.85 13.01 -10.88
CA VAL A 76 1.54 11.75 -10.57
C VAL A 76 2.46 11.34 -11.71
N PHE A 77 3.72 11.09 -11.38
CA PHE A 77 4.68 10.50 -12.33
C PHE A 77 4.30 9.04 -12.64
N ASP A 78 4.58 8.60 -13.87
CA ASP A 78 4.33 7.21 -14.31
C ASP A 78 4.95 6.17 -13.37
N LYS A 79 6.09 6.52 -12.76
CA LYS A 79 6.79 5.73 -11.75
C LYS A 79 7.55 6.66 -10.80
N TRP A 80 7.75 6.24 -9.56
CA TRP A 80 8.54 6.96 -8.56
C TRP A 80 9.39 6.01 -7.71
N GLU A 81 10.50 6.51 -7.18
CA GLU A 81 11.37 5.76 -6.27
C GLU A 81 10.75 5.68 -4.88
N MET A 82 10.96 4.52 -4.26
CA MET A 82 10.59 4.17 -2.89
C MET A 82 11.78 3.50 -2.22
N GLU A 83 11.88 3.62 -0.91
CA GLU A 83 12.95 3.01 -0.13
C GLU A 83 12.43 2.26 1.10
N TYR A 84 13.02 1.08 1.36
CA TYR A 84 12.92 0.38 2.63
C TYR A 84 14.32 -0.07 3.07
N ARG A 85 14.83 0.47 4.19
CA ARG A 85 16.13 0.11 4.77
C ARG A 85 17.28 0.07 3.74
N GLY A 86 17.38 1.11 2.90
CA GLY A 86 18.41 1.20 1.86
C GLY A 86 18.14 0.38 0.59
N ILE A 87 17.09 -0.46 0.56
CA ILE A 87 16.61 -1.12 -0.65
C ILE A 87 15.74 -0.13 -1.43
N LYS A 88 16.22 0.28 -2.60
CA LYS A 88 15.52 1.20 -3.51
C LYS A 88 14.80 0.45 -4.61
N PHE A 89 13.56 0.82 -4.89
CA PHE A 89 12.73 0.21 -5.92
C PHE A 89 11.72 1.22 -6.48
N LEU A 90 11.06 0.86 -7.58
CA LEU A 90 10.11 1.72 -8.28
C LEU A 90 8.68 1.28 -7.98
N ALA A 91 7.85 2.24 -7.56
CA ALA A 91 6.41 2.08 -7.52
C ALA A 91 5.78 2.72 -8.76
N MET A 92 4.70 2.10 -9.25
CA MET A 92 3.95 2.58 -10.42
C MET A 92 2.53 2.02 -10.43
N PRO A 93 1.52 2.76 -10.94
CA PRO A 93 0.19 2.22 -11.15
C PRO A 93 0.23 1.10 -12.18
N THR A 94 -0.39 -0.04 -11.89
CA THR A 94 -0.55 -1.13 -12.87
C THR A 94 -1.98 -1.14 -13.44
N PRO A 95 -2.27 -1.94 -14.49
CA PRO A 95 -3.66 -2.15 -14.91
C PRO A 95 -4.57 -2.77 -13.82
N PHE A 96 -3.97 -3.24 -12.72
CA PHE A 96 -4.65 -3.80 -11.56
C PHE A 96 -4.51 -2.87 -10.34
N ARG A 97 -5.06 -3.30 -9.20
CA ARG A 97 -5.11 -2.50 -7.95
C ARG A 97 -3.78 -2.32 -7.22
N HIS A 98 -2.64 -2.80 -7.72
CA HIS A 98 -1.36 -2.72 -7.00
C HIS A 98 -0.44 -1.65 -7.59
N LEU A 99 0.56 -1.24 -6.79
CA LEU A 99 1.52 -0.19 -7.15
C LEU A 99 2.94 -0.72 -7.40
N GLY A 100 3.05 -2.02 -7.70
CA GLY A 100 4.31 -2.69 -8.05
C GLY A 100 5.02 -3.43 -6.90
N PHE A 101 4.65 -3.21 -5.64
CA PHE A 101 5.19 -3.95 -4.50
C PHE A 101 4.17 -4.12 -3.37
N PHE A 102 4.53 -4.93 -2.38
CA PHE A 102 3.68 -5.35 -1.24
C PHE A 102 4.39 -4.98 0.08
N PRO A 103 4.06 -3.82 0.69
CA PRO A 103 4.72 -3.34 1.91
C PRO A 103 4.68 -4.33 3.08
N GLU A 104 3.65 -5.17 3.16
CA GLU A 104 3.48 -6.20 4.18
C GLU A 104 4.55 -7.31 4.12
N GLN A 105 5.28 -7.43 3.01
CA GLN A 105 6.35 -8.42 2.86
C GLN A 105 7.68 -7.97 3.47
N ALA A 106 7.79 -6.72 3.96
CA ALA A 106 9.04 -6.18 4.48
C ALA A 106 9.62 -6.97 5.66
N SER A 107 8.79 -7.51 6.56
CA SER A 107 9.25 -8.38 7.64
C SER A 107 9.92 -9.67 7.13
N HIS A 108 9.55 -10.15 5.94
CA HIS A 108 10.22 -11.28 5.30
C HIS A 108 11.54 -10.85 4.66
N TRP A 109 11.64 -9.62 4.13
CA TRP A 109 12.90 -9.08 3.63
C TRP A 109 13.91 -8.90 4.77
N ASP A 110 13.47 -8.39 5.93
CA ASP A 110 14.30 -8.29 7.14
C ASP A 110 14.84 -9.65 7.58
N PHE A 111 13.99 -10.68 7.51
CA PHE A 111 14.40 -12.05 7.80
C PHE A 111 15.47 -12.56 6.83
N ILE A 112 15.29 -12.33 5.53
CA ILE A 112 16.25 -12.72 4.49
C ILE A 112 17.58 -11.98 4.69
N GLU A 113 17.55 -10.65 4.87
CA GLU A 113 18.75 -9.84 5.14
C GLU A 113 19.54 -10.38 6.33
N LYS A 114 18.86 -10.63 7.46
CA LYS A 114 19.46 -11.19 8.68
C LYS A 114 20.09 -12.58 8.48
N LYS A 115 19.58 -13.37 7.54
CA LYS A 115 20.10 -14.71 7.22
C LYS A 115 21.25 -14.65 6.23
N SER A 116 21.20 -13.76 5.25
CA SER A 116 22.22 -13.60 4.21
C SER A 116 23.52 -12.98 4.73
N ILE A 117 23.46 -12.09 5.72
CA ILE A 117 24.65 -11.48 6.35
C ILE A 117 25.44 -12.49 7.22
N LYS A 118 24.88 -13.67 7.49
CA LYS A 118 25.52 -14.73 8.30
C LYS A 118 26.26 -15.80 7.49
N LEU A 119 26.49 -15.56 6.19
CA LEU A 119 27.38 -16.35 5.32
C LEU A 119 28.71 -15.61 5.16
#